data_AF-A0A7W0RBS6-F1
#
_entry.id   AF-A0A7W0RBS6-F1
#
_cell.length_a   1.000
_cell.length_b   1.000
_cell.length_c   1.000
_cell.angle_alpha   90.00
_cell.angle_beta   90.00
_cell.angle_gamma   90.00
#
_symmetry.space_group_name_H-M   'P 1'
#
loop_
_entity.id
_entity.type
_entity.pdbx_description
1 polymer ?
#
loop_
_entity_poly.entity_id
_entity_poly.type
_entity_poly.pdbx_seq_one_letter_code
_entity_poly.pdbx_strand_id
1 'polypeptide(L)' 'MPVVARTRVVPAPPERVWDLVSDPHSLPRWWPDTERVEDASALAWTKVMKTPRGRT' A
#
# COMPACT_ATOMS: atom_id res chain seq x y z
N MET A 1 -19.00 10.02 -12.27
CA MET A 1 -17.94 9.34 -11.48
C MET A 1 -17.97 9.87 -10.06
N PRO A 2 -17.95 9.01 -9.02
CA PRO A 2 -17.75 9.48 -7.66
C PRO A 2 -16.31 10.00 -7.47
N VAL A 3 -16.15 11.10 -6.74
CA VAL A 3 -14.85 11.64 -6.31
C VAL A 3 -14.81 11.61 -4.79
N VAL A 4 -13.75 11.04 -4.22
CA VAL A 4 -13.56 10.95 -2.77
C VAL A 4 -12.18 11.48 -2.41
N ALA A 5 -12.12 12.38 -1.43
CA ALA A 5 -10.89 12.88 -0.83
C ALA A 5 -10.89 12.63 0.69
N ARG A 6 -9.71 12.33 1.23
CA ARG A 6 -9.44 12.13 2.67
C ARG A 6 -8.08 12.69 3.00
N THR A 7 -7.94 13.26 4.20
CA THR A 7 -6.69 13.82 4.71
C THR A 7 -6.53 13.44 6.18
N ARG A 8 -5.30 13.18 6.60
CA ARG A 8 -4.95 12.92 8.00
C ARG A 8 -3.54 13.41 8.27
N VAL A 9 -3.31 13.92 9.49
CA VAL A 9 -1.97 14.27 9.97
C VAL A 9 -1.29 13.02 10.54
N VAL A 10 -0.06 12.78 10.11
CA VAL A 10 0.82 11.73 10.63
C VAL A 10 1.97 12.42 11.36
N PRO A 11 2.31 12.05 12.61
CA PRO A 11 3.40 12.66 13.36
C PRO A 11 4.78 12.15 12.88
N ALA A 12 5.10 12.41 11.61
CA ALA A 12 6.37 12.06 10.98
C ALA A 12 6.74 13.09 9.89
N PRO A 13 8.03 13.32 9.61
CA PRO A 13 8.46 14.11 8.46
C PRO A 13 7.94 13.53 7.14
N PRO A 14 7.62 14.37 6.13
CA PRO A 14 7.11 13.92 4.83
C PRO A 14 8.01 12.90 4.13
N GLU A 15 9.32 13.05 4.23
CA GLU A 15 10.32 12.17 3.63
C GLU A 15 10.20 10.77 4.21
N ARG A 16 10.02 10.68 5.54
CA ARG A 16 9.88 9.39 6.21
C ARG A 16 8.58 8.69 5.86
N VAL A 17 7.50 9.45 5.67
CA VAL A 17 6.24 8.92 5.15
C VAL A 17 6.45 8.42 3.73
N TRP A 18 7.12 9.19 2.88
CA TRP A 18 7.38 8.84 1.50
C TRP A 18 8.21 7.56 1.36
N ASP A 19 9.29 7.42 2.13
CA ASP A 19 10.13 6.21 2.16
C ASP A 19 9.29 4.96 2.43
N LEU A 20 8.36 5.03 3.39
CA LEU A 20 7.50 3.90 3.76
C LEU A 20 6.45 3.58 2.68
N VAL A 21 5.76 4.60 2.15
CA VAL A 21 4.66 4.36 1.18
C VAL A 21 5.16 4.03 -0.22
N SER A 22 6.40 4.40 -0.55
CA SER A 22 7.03 4.10 -1.83
C SER A 22 7.83 2.79 -1.82
N ASP A 23 8.09 2.18 -0.66
CA ASP A 23 8.73 0.86 -0.56
C ASP A 23 7.70 -0.28 -0.74
N PRO A 24 7.69 -0.96 -1.90
CA PRO A 24 6.75 -2.04 -2.19
C PRO A 24 6.89 -3.22 -1.22
N HIS A 25 8.10 -3.50 -0.73
CA HIS A 25 8.35 -4.65 0.14
C HIS A 25 7.83 -4.42 1.56
N SER A 26 7.62 -3.17 1.98
CA SER A 26 6.99 -2.85 3.26
C SER A 26 5.47 -3.06 3.24
N LEU A 27 4.82 -2.98 2.07
CA LEU A 27 3.36 -2.88 1.96
C LEU A 27 2.60 -4.05 2.58
N PRO A 28 2.97 -5.34 2.38
CA PRO A 28 2.22 -6.45 2.96
C PRO A 28 2.14 -6.43 4.50
N ARG A 29 3.05 -5.71 5.17
CA ARG A 29 3.08 -5.61 6.64
C ARG A 29 1.99 -4.69 7.20
N TRP A 30 1.53 -3.69 6.45
CA TRP A 30 0.69 -2.62 7.01
C TRP A 30 -0.36 -2.06 6.05
N TRP A 31 -0.17 -2.17 4.73
CA TRP A 31 -1.13 -1.69 3.76
C TRP A 31 -2.36 -2.61 3.73
N PRO A 32 -3.58 -2.07 3.84
CA PRO A 32 -4.80 -2.89 3.93
C PRO A 32 -4.89 -3.95 2.83
N ASP A 33 -5.27 -5.16 3.25
CA ASP A 33 -5.54 -6.33 2.41
C ASP A 33 -4.42 -6.78 1.46
N THR A 34 -3.23 -6.18 1.52
CA THR A 34 -2.11 -6.58 0.66
C THR A 34 -1.49 -7.86 1.21
N GLU A 35 -1.55 -8.93 0.44
CA GLU A 35 -0.99 -10.24 0.80
C GLU A 35 0.48 -10.32 0.42
N ARG A 36 0.82 -9.86 -0.79
CA ARG A 36 2.19 -9.80 -1.31
C ARG A 36 2.32 -8.78 -2.42
N VAL A 37 3.56 -8.50 -2.78
CA VAL A 37 3.91 -7.64 -3.91
C VAL A 37 4.77 -8.42 -4.90
N GLU A 38 4.46 -8.26 -6.18
CA GLU A 38 5.10 -8.93 -7.31
C GLU A 38 5.63 -7.91 -8.32
N ASP A 39 6.64 -8.32 -9.09
CA ASP A 39 7.28 -7.52 -10.16
C ASP A 39 7.68 -6.10 -9.72
N ALA A 40 8.25 -5.99 -8.52
CA ALA A 40 8.60 -4.72 -7.92
C ALA A 40 9.79 -4.05 -8.63
N SER A 41 9.60 -2.80 -9.02
CA SER A 41 10.62 -1.89 -9.53
C SER A 41 10.43 -0.50 -8.91
N ALA A 42 11.36 0.41 -9.21
CA ALA A 42 11.26 1.80 -8.77
C ALA A 42 10.04 2.55 -9.34
N LEU A 43 9.47 2.09 -10.46
CA LEU A 43 8.39 2.78 -11.17
C LEU A 43 7.03 2.11 -11.05
N ALA A 44 7.01 0.79 -10.81
CA ALA A 44 5.78 0.02 -10.77
C ALA A 44 5.95 -1.29 -9.98
N TRP A 45 4.82 -1.78 -9.47
CA TRP A 45 4.67 -3.09 -8.84
C TRP A 45 3.21 -3.52 -8.86
N THR A 46 2.97 -4.82 -8.68
CA THR A 46 1.63 -5.40 -8.57
C THR A 46 1.35 -5.78 -7.12
N LYS A 47 0.19 -5.36 -6.57
CA LYS A 47 -0.27 -5.78 -5.24
C LYS A 47 -1.26 -6.94 -5.38
N VAL A 48 -0.94 -8.08 -4.80
CA VAL A 48 -1.89 -9.18 -4.66
C VAL A 48 -2.70 -8.93 -3.40
N MET A 49 -4.02 -8.82 -3.56
CA MET A 49 -4.94 -8.50 -2.48
C MET A 49 -5.61 -9.77 -1.95
N LYS A 50 -5.87 -9.82 -0.64
CA LYS A 50 -6.68 -10.87 -0.03
C LYS A 50 -8.08 -10.87 -0.64
N THR A 51 -8.63 -12.05 -0.89
CA THR A 51 -10.03 -12.17 -1.31
C THR A 51 -10.95 -11.89 -0.11
N PRO A 52 -12.00 -11.06 -0.25
CA PRO A 52 -12.93 -10.77 0.86
C PRO A 52 -13.63 -12.01 1.44
N ARG A 53 -13.77 -13.07 0.64
CA ARG A 53 -14.16 -14.41 1.06
C ARG A 53 -12.96 -15.32 0.83
N GLY A 54 -12.36 -15.87 1.88
CA GLY A 54 -11.33 -16.90 1.73
C GLY A 54 -11.86 -18.07 0.90
N ARG A 55 -11.00 -18.72 0.10
CA ARG A 55 -11.33 -20.04 -0.46
C ARG A 55 -11.39 -21.01 0.72
N THR A 56 -12.59 -21.51 1.03
CA THR A 56 -12.76 -22.81 1.71
C THR A 56 -12.23 -23.93 0.85
#